data_AF-A0A556V7S4-F1
#
_entry.id   AF-A0A556V7S4-F1
#
_cell.length_a   1.000
_cell.length_b   1.000
_cell.length_c   1.000
_cell.angle_alpha   90.00
_cell.angle_beta   90.00
_cell.angle_gamma   90.00
#
_symmetry.space_group_name_H-M   'P 1'
#
loop_
_entity.id
_entity.type
_entity.pdbx_description
1 polymer ?
#
loop_
_entity_poly.entity_id
_entity_poly.type
_entity_poly.pdbx_seq_one_letter_code
_entity_poly.pdbx_strand_id
1 'polypeptide(L)'
;MGILASKVMDQNLKKQQEFMLHNARIQMERQILMQNEMRERQMAMQIAWSREFLKYFGGFFGLTAVGLTAGAMKKRKPGLFAPLVPLSFILAYQVDMAYGSFIHRMREEAESIMVAEADRLNLPHGPPTFESIEKARRAKVHLPPLLEK
;
A
#
# COMPACT_ATOMS: atom_id res chain seq x y z
N MET A 1 -54.55 22.95 -22.11
CA MET A 1 -54.08 21.98 -21.08
C MET A 1 -52.70 21.36 -21.37
N GLY A 2 -52.12 21.42 -22.59
CA GLY A 2 -50.82 20.80 -22.90
C GLY A 2 -49.55 21.49 -22.38
N ILE A 3 -49.60 22.79 -22.05
CA ILE A 3 -48.43 23.57 -21.56
C ILE A 3 -48.14 23.27 -20.08
N LEU A 4 -49.15 22.86 -19.31
CA LEU A 4 -48.98 22.46 -17.91
C LEU A 4 -48.41 21.04 -17.80
N ALA A 5 -48.83 20.12 -18.66
CA ALA A 5 -48.32 18.75 -18.69
C ALA A 5 -46.84 18.66 -19.10
N SER A 6 -46.43 19.43 -20.12
CA SER A 6 -45.01 19.51 -20.55
C SER A 6 -44.11 20.13 -19.47
N LYS A 7 -44.54 21.23 -18.82
CA LYS A 7 -43.80 21.82 -17.69
C LYS A 7 -43.63 20.86 -16.51
N VAL A 8 -44.64 20.04 -16.20
CA VAL A 8 -44.56 19.03 -15.13
C VAL A 8 -43.62 17.87 -15.51
N MET A 9 -43.64 17.44 -16.78
CA MET A 9 -42.67 16.45 -17.29
C MET A 9 -41.23 16.97 -17.25
N ASP A 10 -40.97 18.20 -17.71
CA ASP A 10 -39.64 18.82 -17.68
C ASP A 10 -39.13 19.02 -16.24
N GLN A 11 -40.02 19.40 -15.32
CA GLN A 11 -39.67 19.50 -13.89
C GLN A 11 -39.33 18.13 -13.28
N ASN A 12 -40.04 17.07 -13.66
CA ASN A 12 -39.72 15.71 -13.21
C ASN A 12 -38.41 15.19 -13.81
N LEU A 13 -38.13 15.46 -15.10
CA LEU A 13 -36.85 15.10 -15.73
C LEU A 13 -35.69 15.85 -15.09
N LYS A 14 -35.84 17.15 -14.79
CA LYS A 14 -34.83 17.93 -14.06
C LYS A 14 -34.60 17.40 -12.66
N LYS A 15 -35.67 17.12 -11.89
CA LYS A 15 -35.55 16.50 -10.56
C LYS A 15 -34.89 15.11 -10.62
N GLN A 16 -35.18 14.32 -11.67
CA GLN A 16 -34.55 13.02 -11.88
C GLN A 16 -33.06 13.18 -12.20
N GLN A 17 -32.69 14.14 -13.05
CA GLN A 17 -31.28 14.46 -13.33
C GLN A 17 -30.56 14.96 -12.07
N GLU A 18 -31.17 15.86 -11.30
CA GLU A 18 -30.63 16.35 -10.02
C GLU A 18 -30.44 15.20 -9.02
N PHE A 19 -31.41 14.28 -8.93
CA PHE A 19 -31.31 13.10 -8.08
C PHE A 19 -30.21 12.13 -8.57
N MET A 20 -30.07 11.94 -9.89
CA MET A 20 -28.98 11.13 -10.46
C MET A 20 -27.61 11.76 -10.18
N LEU A 21 -27.46 13.07 -10.37
CA LEU A 21 -26.22 13.79 -10.08
C LEU A 21 -25.89 13.76 -8.59
N HIS A 22 -26.88 13.91 -7.72
CA HIS A 22 -26.71 13.83 -6.27
C HIS A 22 -26.28 12.42 -5.84
N ASN A 23 -26.89 11.36 -6.38
CA ASN A 23 -26.48 9.99 -6.11
C ASN A 23 -25.07 9.68 -6.64
N ALA A 24 -24.72 10.15 -7.85
CA ALA A 24 -23.38 10.01 -8.39
C ALA A 24 -22.33 10.69 -7.49
N ARG A 25 -22.65 11.89 -6.98
CA ARG A 25 -21.80 12.60 -6.02
C ARG A 25 -21.64 11.82 -4.72
N ILE A 26 -22.72 11.32 -4.12
CA ILE A 26 -22.67 10.51 -2.90
C ILE A 26 -21.83 9.24 -3.12
N GLN A 27 -21.97 8.58 -4.27
CA GLN A 27 -21.17 7.40 -4.59
C GLN A 27 -19.68 7.72 -4.69
N MET A 28 -19.31 8.85 -5.32
CA MET A 28 -17.92 9.30 -5.39
C MET A 28 -17.37 9.67 -4.00
N GLU A 29 -18.13 10.41 -3.19
CA GLU A 29 -17.72 10.76 -1.83
C GLU A 29 -17.47 9.51 -0.97
N ARG A 30 -18.34 8.50 -1.07
CA ARG A 30 -18.14 7.20 -0.41
C ARG A 30 -16.92 6.45 -0.91
N GLN A 31 -16.64 6.48 -2.21
CA GLN A 31 -15.45 5.83 -2.77
C GLN A 31 -14.16 6.49 -2.27
N ILE A 32 -14.10 7.81 -2.22
CA ILE A 32 -12.95 8.56 -1.70
C ILE A 32 -12.74 8.25 -0.23
N LEU A 33 -13.81 8.30 0.58
CA LEU A 33 -13.75 7.95 2.00
C LEU A 33 -13.26 6.51 2.21
N MET A 34 -13.79 5.55 1.44
CA MET A 34 -13.35 4.16 1.52
C MET A 34 -11.86 4.01 1.16
N GLN A 35 -11.38 4.69 0.12
CA GLN A 35 -9.97 4.64 -0.26
C GLN A 35 -9.07 5.25 0.83
N ASN A 36 -9.48 6.36 1.43
CA ASN A 36 -8.73 6.99 2.52
C ASN A 36 -8.71 6.09 3.76
N GLU A 37 -9.84 5.53 4.18
CA GLU A 37 -9.89 4.60 5.30
C GLU A 37 -9.04 3.35 5.04
N MET A 38 -9.10 2.78 3.84
CA MET A 38 -8.28 1.61 3.49
C MET A 38 -6.79 1.94 3.54
N ARG A 39 -6.39 3.12 3.06
CA ARG A 39 -5.01 3.60 3.13
C ARG A 39 -4.56 3.78 4.59
N GLU A 40 -5.37 4.44 5.41
CA GLU A 40 -5.09 4.65 6.83
C GLU A 40 -4.98 3.32 7.57
N ARG A 41 -5.91 2.38 7.33
CA ARG A 41 -5.87 1.03 7.91
C ARG A 41 -4.64 0.24 7.47
N GLN A 42 -4.25 0.32 6.20
CA GLN A 42 -3.04 -0.33 5.71
C GLN A 42 -1.77 0.24 6.38
N MET A 43 -1.66 1.57 6.52
CA MET A 43 -0.55 2.19 7.23
C MET A 43 -0.54 1.81 8.71
N ALA A 44 -1.70 1.84 9.37
CA ALA A 44 -1.83 1.44 10.77
C ALA A 44 -1.42 -0.03 10.99
N MET A 45 -1.81 -0.92 10.07
CA MET A 45 -1.39 -2.33 10.09
C MET A 45 0.12 -2.49 9.89
N GLN A 46 0.75 -1.73 9.00
CA GLN A 46 2.21 -1.77 8.82
C GLN A 46 2.96 -1.34 10.10
N ILE A 47 2.50 -0.27 10.75
CA ILE A 47 3.07 0.21 12.02
C ILE A 47 2.82 -0.80 13.15
N ALA A 48 1.63 -1.37 13.22
CA ALA A 48 1.32 -2.41 14.21
C ALA A 48 2.21 -3.64 14.00
N TRP A 49 2.41 -4.06 12.75
CA TRP A 49 3.26 -5.18 12.40
C TRP A 49 4.72 -4.94 12.80
N SER A 50 5.28 -3.76 12.51
CA SER A 50 6.67 -3.44 12.89
C SER A 50 6.85 -3.40 14.42
N ARG A 51 5.86 -2.87 15.16
CA ARG A 51 5.85 -2.91 16.64
C ARG A 51 5.82 -4.33 17.18
N GLU A 52 5.01 -5.19 16.59
CA GLU A 52 4.91 -6.58 17.03
C GLU A 52 6.20 -7.35 16.70
N PHE A 53 6.77 -7.14 15.51
CA PHE A 53 8.06 -7.69 15.13
C PHE A 53 9.17 -7.28 16.11
N LEU A 54 9.22 -6.01 16.51
CA LEU A 54 10.21 -5.50 17.47
C LEU A 54 10.17 -6.24 18.81
N LYS A 55 8.98 -6.60 19.31
CA LYS A 55 8.86 -7.32 20.60
C LYS A 55 9.53 -8.69 20.54
N TYR A 56 9.20 -9.48 19.51
CA TYR A 56 9.75 -10.83 19.35
C TYR A 56 11.23 -10.80 18.96
N PHE A 57 11.59 -9.92 18.01
CA PHE A 57 12.97 -9.78 17.55
C PHE A 57 13.88 -9.21 18.64
N GLY A 58 13.39 -8.25 19.44
CA GLY A 58 14.12 -7.71 20.60
C GLY A 58 14.41 -8.77 21.66
N GLY A 59 13.43 -9.64 21.95
CA GLY A 59 13.64 -10.79 22.84
C GLY A 59 14.69 -11.78 22.29
N PHE A 60 14.58 -12.13 21.00
CA PHE A 60 15.54 -12.98 20.31
C PHE A 60 16.96 -12.37 20.29
N PHE A 61 17.06 -11.08 20.00
CA PHE A 61 18.32 -10.34 20.00
C PHE A 61 18.94 -10.34 21.39
N GLY A 62 18.14 -10.08 22.44
CA GLY A 62 18.60 -10.12 23.83
C GLY A 62 19.16 -11.49 24.22
N LEU A 63 18.41 -12.57 23.95
CA LEU A 63 18.87 -13.94 24.24
C LEU A 63 20.14 -14.29 23.47
N THR A 64 20.20 -13.92 22.19
CA THR A 64 21.35 -14.17 21.32
C THR A 64 22.56 -13.36 21.76
N ALA A 65 22.38 -12.09 22.13
CA ALA A 65 23.44 -11.22 22.63
C ALA A 65 24.04 -11.76 23.94
N VAL A 66 23.19 -12.18 24.89
CA VAL A 66 23.66 -12.80 26.15
C VAL A 66 24.39 -14.11 25.87
N GLY A 67 23.83 -14.99 25.03
CA GLY A 67 24.44 -16.27 24.67
C GLY A 67 25.80 -16.12 23.97
N LEU A 68 25.90 -15.19 23.02
CA LEU A 68 27.15 -14.89 22.32
C LEU A 68 28.17 -14.22 23.22
N THR A 69 27.75 -13.32 24.12
CA THR A 69 28.65 -12.68 25.09
C THR A 69 29.24 -13.70 26.05
N ALA A 70 28.41 -14.57 26.63
CA ALA A 70 28.87 -15.66 27.49
C ALA A 70 29.80 -16.64 26.74
N GLY A 71 29.48 -16.97 25.49
CA GLY A 71 30.31 -17.81 24.62
C GLY A 71 31.65 -17.17 24.26
N ALA A 72 31.66 -15.87 23.97
CA ALA A 72 32.86 -15.11 23.64
C ALA A 72 33.80 -14.99 24.84
N MET A 73 33.26 -14.77 26.05
CA MET A 73 34.03 -14.75 27.30
C MET A 73 34.64 -16.13 27.59
N LYS A 74 33.85 -17.22 27.46
CA LYS A 74 34.32 -18.58 27.72
C LYS A 74 35.39 -19.05 26.73
N LYS A 75 35.23 -18.73 25.44
CA LYS A 75 36.17 -19.15 24.38
C LYS A 75 37.28 -18.13 24.10
N ARG A 76 37.27 -16.96 24.76
CA ARG A 76 38.16 -15.79 24.49
C ARG A 76 38.27 -15.44 23.00
N LYS A 77 37.18 -15.62 22.25
CA LYS A 77 37.12 -15.33 20.81
C LYS A 77 36.19 -14.13 20.55
N PRO A 78 36.74 -12.91 20.34
CA PRO A 78 35.92 -11.72 20.09
C PRO A 78 35.15 -11.80 18.75
N GLY A 79 35.56 -12.67 17.81
CA GLY A 79 34.84 -12.89 16.56
C GLY A 79 33.42 -13.42 16.73
N LEU A 80 33.02 -13.90 17.92
CA LEU A 80 31.64 -14.30 18.21
C LEU A 80 30.65 -13.11 18.22
N PHE A 81 31.14 -11.87 18.31
CA PHE A 81 30.31 -10.66 18.19
C PHE A 81 30.02 -10.27 16.74
N ALA A 82 30.69 -10.86 15.76
CA ALA A 82 30.48 -10.55 14.34
C ALA A 82 29.00 -10.57 13.90
N PRO A 83 28.16 -11.56 14.28
CA PRO A 83 26.74 -11.55 13.91
C PRO A 83 25.90 -10.51 14.67
N LEU A 84 26.38 -9.94 15.78
CA LEU A 84 25.61 -8.94 16.53
C LEU A 84 25.56 -7.59 15.82
N VAL A 85 26.58 -7.26 15.01
CA VAL A 85 26.63 -6.01 14.25
C VAL A 85 25.52 -5.91 13.19
N PRO A 86 25.33 -6.89 12.28
CA PRO A 86 24.21 -6.84 11.34
C PRO A 86 22.85 -6.95 12.04
N LEU A 87 22.75 -7.73 13.12
CA LEU A 87 21.50 -7.86 13.88
C LEU A 87 21.10 -6.56 14.59
N SER A 88 22.06 -5.82 15.16
CA SER A 88 21.79 -4.54 15.81
C SER A 88 21.38 -3.47 14.80
N PHE A 89 21.94 -3.52 13.58
CA PHE A 89 21.52 -2.63 12.49
C PHE A 89 20.05 -2.85 12.11
N ILE A 90 19.63 -4.11 11.97
CA ILE A 90 18.22 -4.47 11.71
C ILE A 90 17.34 -4.00 12.87
N LEU A 91 17.77 -4.19 14.12
CA LEU A 91 17.01 -3.76 15.29
C LEU A 91 16.81 -2.23 15.29
N ALA A 92 17.89 -1.46 15.07
CA ALA A 92 17.83 0.00 15.02
C ALA A 92 16.88 0.49 13.90
N TYR A 93 16.96 -0.13 12.72
CA TYR A 93 16.06 0.15 11.61
C TYR A 93 14.59 -0.12 11.98
N GLN A 94 14.30 -1.25 12.63
CA GLN A 94 12.93 -1.60 13.04
C GLN A 94 12.40 -0.66 14.13
N VAL A 95 13.25 -0.19 15.05
CA VAL A 95 12.87 0.83 16.04
C VAL A 95 12.46 2.13 15.35
N ASP A 96 13.26 2.60 14.39
CA ASP A 96 12.97 3.83 13.64
C ASP A 96 11.72 3.69 12.75
N MET A 97 11.46 2.50 12.20
CA MET A 97 10.20 2.21 11.50
C MET A 97 8.97 2.18 12.42
N ALA A 98 9.10 1.65 13.64
CA ALA A 98 7.97 1.43 14.55
C ALA A 98 7.57 2.69 15.35
N TYR A 99 8.55 3.53 15.68
CA TYR A 99 8.38 4.69 16.56
C TYR A 99 9.03 5.98 16.04
N GLY A 100 9.94 5.88 15.08
CA GLY A 100 10.74 7.00 14.61
C GLY A 100 10.12 7.76 13.43
N SER A 101 10.95 8.57 12.78
CA SER A 101 10.54 9.45 11.68
C SER A 101 10.67 8.80 10.31
N PHE A 102 11.03 7.52 10.24
CA PHE A 102 11.25 6.81 8.98
C PHE A 102 10.08 6.97 7.99
N ILE A 103 8.84 6.79 8.46
CA ILE A 103 7.63 6.91 7.62
C ILE A 103 7.45 8.33 7.08
N HIS A 104 7.78 9.36 7.89
CA HIS A 104 7.70 10.75 7.45
C HIS A 104 8.74 11.06 6.38
N ARG A 105 9.99 10.62 6.58
CA ARG A 105 11.07 10.80 5.60
C ARG A 105 10.80 10.05 4.29
N MET A 106 10.31 8.82 4.39
CA MET A 106 9.89 8.06 3.20
C MET A 106 8.77 8.75 2.43
N ARG A 107 7.81 9.35 3.14
CA ARG A 107 6.73 10.10 2.51
C ARG A 107 7.26 11.35 1.78
N GLU A 108 8.13 12.12 2.42
CA GLU A 108 8.75 13.29 1.80
C GLU A 108 9.55 12.91 0.55
N GLU A 109 10.34 11.83 0.62
CA GLU A 109 11.07 11.31 -0.54
C GLU A 109 10.13 10.84 -1.66
N ALA A 110 9.03 10.17 -1.31
CA ALA A 110 8.03 9.74 -2.29
C ALA A 110 7.34 10.95 -2.96
N GLU A 111 7.00 11.98 -2.20
CA GLU A 111 6.46 13.24 -2.74
C GLU A 111 7.48 13.93 -3.67
N SER A 112 8.76 13.95 -3.29
CA SER A 112 9.84 14.45 -4.14
C SER A 112 9.97 13.68 -5.45
N ILE A 113 9.97 12.34 -5.42
CA ILE A 113 10.04 11.49 -6.62
C ILE A 113 8.85 11.73 -7.56
N MET A 114 7.63 11.88 -7.01
CA MET A 114 6.44 12.15 -7.81
C MET A 114 6.52 13.48 -8.57
N VAL A 115 7.21 14.48 -8.01
CA VAL A 115 7.33 15.82 -8.60
C VAL A 115 8.57 15.95 -9.48
N ALA A 116 9.74 15.54 -8.98
CA ALA A 116 11.03 15.76 -9.61
C ALA A 116 11.44 14.63 -10.58
N GLU A 117 10.95 13.41 -10.36
CA GLU A 117 11.36 12.21 -11.10
C GLU A 117 10.18 11.48 -11.76
N ALA A 118 9.15 12.23 -12.19
CA ALA A 118 7.96 11.66 -12.84
C ALA A 118 8.30 10.75 -14.03
N ASP A 119 9.41 11.00 -14.72
CA ASP A 119 9.85 10.18 -15.85
C ASP A 119 10.24 8.74 -15.45
N ARG A 120 10.73 8.53 -14.22
CA ARG A 120 11.04 7.18 -13.69
C ARG A 120 9.79 6.38 -13.33
N LEU A 121 8.64 7.05 -13.17
CA LEU A 121 7.37 6.44 -12.83
C LEU A 121 6.58 5.97 -14.07
N ASN A 122 7.04 6.32 -15.27
CA ASN A 122 6.41 5.90 -16.50
C ASN A 122 6.46 4.37 -16.64
N LEU A 123 5.29 3.74 -16.74
CA LEU A 123 5.23 2.30 -16.98
C LEU A 123 5.79 1.97 -18.36
N PRO A 124 6.57 0.89 -18.51
CA PRO A 124 6.94 0.39 -19.83
C PRO A 124 5.66 0.04 -20.60
N HIS A 125 5.54 0.58 -21.82
CA HIS A 125 4.34 0.54 -22.69
C HIS A 125 3.19 1.50 -22.34
N GLY A 126 3.36 2.40 -21.36
CA GLY A 126 2.35 3.39 -20.99
C GLY A 126 1.14 2.79 -20.27
N PRO A 127 0.10 3.61 -19.99
CA PRO A 127 -1.12 3.11 -19.37
C PRO A 127 -1.81 2.09 -20.31
N PRO A 128 -2.40 1.01 -19.78
CA PRO A 128 -3.08 0.00 -20.58
C PRO A 128 -4.21 0.65 -21.39
N THR A 129 -4.03 0.73 -22.71
CA THR A 129 -5.05 1.22 -23.64
C THR A 129 -6.13 0.16 -23.84
N PHE A 130 -7.31 0.58 -24.27
CA PHE A 130 -8.42 -0.33 -24.60
C PHE A 130 -7.97 -1.48 -25.51
N GLU A 131 -7.18 -1.18 -26.54
CA GLU A 131 -6.62 -2.18 -27.46
C GLU A 131 -5.71 -3.20 -26.77
N SER A 132 -4.87 -2.77 -25.83
CA SER A 132 -4.01 -3.68 -25.06
C SER A 132 -4.82 -4.66 -24.19
N ILE A 133 -5.90 -4.16 -23.58
CA ILE A 133 -6.81 -4.96 -22.76
C ILE A 133 -7.60 -5.94 -23.63
N GLU A 134 -8.09 -5.48 -24.79
CA GLU A 134 -8.86 -6.32 -25.70
C GLU A 134 -7.99 -7.40 -26.34
N LYS A 135 -6.75 -7.07 -26.74
CA LYS A 135 -5.76 -8.04 -27.23
C LYS A 135 -5.43 -9.10 -26.17
N ALA A 136 -5.22 -8.70 -24.92
CA ALA A 136 -5.00 -9.63 -23.81
C ALA A 136 -6.23 -10.53 -23.53
N ARG A 137 -7.44 -9.99 -23.65
CA ARG A 137 -8.69 -10.75 -23.51
C ARG A 137 -8.85 -11.78 -24.62
N ARG A 138 -8.63 -11.41 -25.89
CA ARG A 138 -8.68 -12.35 -27.03
C ARG A 138 -7.60 -13.43 -26.92
N ALA A 139 -6.39 -13.08 -26.46
CA ALA A 139 -5.32 -14.05 -26.23
C ALA A 139 -5.67 -15.09 -25.15
N LYS A 140 -6.34 -14.67 -24.06
CA LYS A 140 -6.83 -15.60 -23.02
C LYS A 140 -7.95 -16.52 -23.51
N VAL A 141 -8.80 -16.06 -24.42
CA VAL A 141 -9.89 -16.86 -25.01
C VAL A 141 -9.36 -17.91 -26.00
N HIS A 142 -8.18 -17.70 -26.60
CA HIS A 142 -7.57 -18.64 -27.55
C HIS A 142 -6.62 -19.67 -26.93
N LEU A 143 -6.37 -19.64 -25.62
CA LEU A 143 -5.66 -20.73 -24.94
C LEU A 143 -6.63 -21.90 -24.76
N PRO A 144 -6.40 -23.07 -25.40
CA PRO A 144 -7.20 -24.26 -25.12
C PRO A 144 -7.06 -24.61 -23.62
N PRO A 145 -8.11 -25.16 -22.99
CA PRO A 145 -8.02 -25.58 -21.60
C PRO A 145 -6.82 -26.49 -21.45
N LEU A 146 -5.91 -26.12 -20.55
CA LEU A 146 -4.75 -26.93 -20.20
C LEU A 146 -5.27 -28.34 -19.90
N LEU A 147 -4.77 -29.30 -20.68
CA LEU A 147 -5.03 -30.72 -20.55
C LEU A 147 -5.14 -31.11 -19.07
N GLU A 148 -6.33 -31.58 -18.68
CA GLU A 148 -6.49 -32.47 -17.54
C GLU A 148 -5.54 -33.65 -17.72
N LYS A 149 -4.61 -33.82 -16.79
CA LYS A 149 -3.91 -35.07 -16.50
C LYS A 149 -3.66 -35.16 -15.01
#